data_AF-A0AAD9VSP0-F1
#
_entry.id   AF-A0AAD9VSP0-F1
#
_cell.length_a   1.000
_cell.length_b   1.000
_cell.length_c   1.000
_cell.angle_alpha   90.00
_cell.angle_beta   90.00
_cell.angle_gamma   90.00
#
_symmetry.space_group_name_H-M   'P 1'
#
loop_
_entity.id
_entity.type
_entity.pdbx_description
1 polymer ?
#
loop_
_entity_poly.entity_id
_entity_poly.type
_entity_poly.pdbx_seq_one_letter_code
_entity_poly.pdbx_strand_id
1 'polypeptide(L)'
;MRTNFIQASITVSNLFYNQLLSLTDITLLRSEMSVSTTKSADEAKDKVKTGQEEKESNTSGKKRPLTDTVEDASCTNEEEVESSSSVKKKLKTDTGQDTAGYSSKPSDLSTGSSRDSHGVSNNEKSDSTALIAEHYNTLEEKSLSHRSQSRILYMRNFNNWIKSMLIYEYLTKVKQNKNHNSPLKVLDMCCGKGGDLLKWKKGEISHLICADIAEVSIEQCKNRYNEMLNRSSNVRGFAPIFTAEFIAADCTKVRLREKYKDVTIQLDLVSCQFAFHYSFESLPQAECMLRNASECLRPGGYFIGTVPDSYDLVSRWQKCEGDKFGNDVYSIEFVCKDKTKPPLFGAKYNFHLEGVVNCPEFLVHMPTLSKLASKFGLELVMFERFDNYYEHVKNEGKSLLGKMQALETYPPYHESPLLGQHSQDYQHAISYMQNLPDHRKIGTLSQAEWDATSLYAVFAFQKKEAE
;
A
#
# COMPACT_ATOMS: atom_id res chain seq x y z
N MET A 1 17.48 4.33 -29.21
CA MET A 1 17.25 5.75 -28.89
C MET A 1 15.88 5.87 -28.24
N ARG A 2 15.86 5.58 -26.94
CA ARG A 2 14.70 5.30 -26.10
C ARG A 2 14.92 6.14 -24.84
N THR A 3 14.50 7.40 -24.81
CA THR A 3 14.79 8.21 -23.60
C THR A 3 14.02 9.51 -23.42
N ASN A 4 13.32 10.06 -24.41
CA ASN A 4 12.82 11.43 -24.27
C ASN A 4 11.32 11.45 -24.43
N PHE A 5 10.58 11.72 -23.35
CA PHE A 5 9.37 12.58 -23.32
C PHE A 5 8.54 12.50 -22.03
N ILE A 6 8.99 11.79 -20.99
CA ILE A 6 8.66 12.19 -19.59
C ILE A 6 9.51 13.42 -19.19
N GLN A 7 10.61 13.68 -19.91
CA GLN A 7 11.56 14.76 -19.62
C GLN A 7 11.02 16.18 -19.92
N ALA A 8 10.07 16.38 -20.83
CA ALA A 8 9.72 17.74 -21.29
C ALA A 8 8.78 18.52 -20.34
N SER A 9 7.78 17.86 -19.72
CA SER A 9 6.94 18.51 -18.70
C SER A 9 7.59 18.54 -17.31
N ILE A 10 8.58 17.67 -17.06
CA ILE A 10 9.25 17.53 -15.74
C ILE A 10 10.50 18.44 -15.62
N THR A 11 11.22 18.73 -16.71
CA THR A 11 12.44 19.57 -16.67
C THR A 11 12.14 21.04 -16.35
N VAL A 12 10.99 21.57 -16.79
CA VAL A 12 10.59 22.96 -16.50
C VAL A 12 10.23 23.14 -15.02
N SER A 13 9.71 22.10 -14.36
CA SER A 13 9.41 22.12 -12.92
C SER A 13 10.67 21.96 -12.05
N ASN A 14 11.62 21.10 -12.45
CA ASN A 14 12.85 20.84 -11.69
C ASN A 14 13.91 21.97 -11.78
N LEU A 15 13.93 22.75 -12.86
CA LEU A 15 14.83 23.92 -12.97
C LEU A 15 14.40 25.05 -12.03
N PHE A 16 13.10 25.27 -11.82
CA PHE A 16 12.60 26.21 -10.81
C PHE A 16 12.83 25.70 -9.38
N TYR A 17 12.72 24.39 -9.14
CA TYR A 17 12.92 23.78 -7.82
C TYR A 17 14.38 23.86 -7.33
N ASN A 18 15.36 23.60 -8.19
CA ASN A 18 16.78 23.67 -7.82
C ASN A 18 17.31 25.10 -7.69
N GLN A 19 16.71 26.07 -8.40
CA GLN A 19 17.10 27.48 -8.28
C GLN A 19 16.57 28.11 -6.97
N LEU A 20 15.43 27.62 -6.44
CA LEU A 20 14.89 27.99 -5.13
C LEU A 20 15.69 27.41 -3.96
N LEU A 21 16.13 26.15 -4.03
CA LEU A 21 16.97 25.51 -2.99
C LEU A 21 18.33 26.19 -2.80
N SER A 22 18.94 26.75 -3.86
CA SER A 22 20.26 27.39 -3.74
C SER A 22 20.24 28.75 -3.03
N LEU A 23 19.09 29.41 -2.93
CA LEU A 23 18.98 30.78 -2.40
C LEU A 23 18.38 30.84 -0.98
N THR A 24 17.63 29.84 -0.55
CA THR A 24 17.03 29.82 0.81
C THR A 24 17.89 29.11 1.86
N ASP A 25 18.72 28.13 1.48
CA ASP A 25 19.46 27.31 2.45
C ASP A 25 20.76 27.96 3.00
N ILE A 26 21.33 28.96 2.33
CA ILE A 26 22.57 29.61 2.80
C ILE A 26 22.30 30.73 3.82
N THR A 27 21.08 31.27 3.85
CA THR A 27 20.76 32.43 4.70
C THR A 27 20.19 32.01 6.07
N LEU A 28 19.45 30.88 6.13
CA LEU A 28 18.82 30.41 7.37
C LEU A 28 19.80 29.68 8.31
N LEU A 29 20.82 29.01 7.75
CA LEU A 29 21.81 28.26 8.54
C LEU A 29 22.88 29.14 9.20
N ARG A 30 23.06 30.40 8.77
CA ARG A 30 24.03 31.33 9.38
C ARG A 30 23.48 32.08 10.59
N SER A 31 22.17 32.27 10.72
CA SER A 31 21.58 33.00 11.86
C SER A 31 21.40 32.14 13.12
N GLU A 32 21.29 30.82 12.98
CA GLU A 32 21.11 29.92 14.13
C GLU A 32 22.44 29.39 14.70
N MET A 33 23.53 29.46 13.94
CA MET A 33 24.87 29.02 14.39
C MET A 33 25.63 30.04 15.25
N SER A 34 25.22 31.31 15.32
CA SER A 34 25.90 32.34 16.13
C SER A 34 25.41 32.43 17.58
N VAL A 35 24.39 31.65 17.98
CA VAL A 35 23.75 31.75 19.32
C VAL A 35 24.07 30.56 20.23
N SER A 36 24.69 29.48 19.74
CA SER A 36 24.79 28.21 20.49
C SER A 36 26.20 27.75 20.89
N THR A 37 27.27 28.52 20.68
CA THR A 37 28.64 28.11 21.05
C THR A 37 29.34 29.08 21.98
N THR A 38 28.81 29.20 23.20
CA THR A 38 29.63 29.50 24.38
C THR A 38 29.16 28.63 25.54
N LYS A 39 29.73 27.42 25.66
CA LYS A 39 30.14 26.77 26.92
C LYS A 39 30.45 25.29 26.69
N SER A 40 31.62 24.89 27.20
CA SER A 40 32.15 23.53 27.38
C SER A 40 32.71 22.88 26.10
N ALA A 41 33.93 22.36 26.06
CA ALA A 41 34.97 22.22 27.06
C ALA A 41 36.33 22.01 26.36
N ASP A 42 37.37 22.48 27.04
CA ASP A 42 38.77 22.14 26.83
C ASP A 42 39.07 20.64 27.07
N GLU A 43 40.17 20.18 26.44
CA GLU A 43 40.99 18.99 26.75
C GLU A 43 40.37 17.60 26.45
N ALA A 44 41.03 16.63 25.80
CA ALA A 44 42.44 16.40 25.55
C ALA A 44 42.69 15.58 24.27
N LYS A 45 43.85 15.83 23.65
CA LYS A 45 44.51 15.05 22.59
C LYS A 45 45.13 13.77 23.19
N ASP A 46 45.23 12.68 22.44
CA ASP A 46 46.43 12.36 21.63
C ASP A 46 46.53 10.85 21.24
N LYS A 47 47.27 10.62 20.13
CA LYS A 47 47.89 9.37 19.62
C LYS A 47 47.16 8.48 18.60
N VAL A 48 47.56 8.71 17.35
CA VAL A 48 47.62 7.78 16.22
C VAL A 48 49.00 7.11 16.17
N LYS A 49 49.07 5.81 15.87
CA LYS A 49 50.25 5.13 15.28
C LYS A 49 49.83 4.00 14.34
N THR A 50 50.08 4.22 13.04
CA THR A 50 50.72 3.36 12.02
C THR A 50 50.70 1.82 12.14
N GLY A 51 50.45 1.15 11.01
CA GLY A 51 50.98 -0.19 10.70
C GLY A 51 50.40 -0.84 9.44
N GLN A 52 51.18 -0.87 8.36
CA GLN A 52 51.00 -1.70 7.15
C GLN A 52 51.35 -3.17 7.45
N GLU A 53 50.80 -4.13 6.67
CA GLU A 53 51.54 -5.06 5.78
C GLU A 53 50.73 -6.31 5.38
N GLU A 54 51.15 -6.81 4.21
CA GLU A 54 50.62 -7.84 3.32
C GLU A 54 50.70 -9.29 3.88
N LYS A 55 49.95 -10.22 3.26
CA LYS A 55 50.54 -11.44 2.67
C LYS A 55 49.56 -12.28 1.83
N GLU A 56 50.05 -12.65 0.66
CA GLU A 56 49.55 -13.66 -0.27
C GLU A 56 49.71 -15.11 0.26
N SER A 57 48.87 -16.04 -0.23
CA SER A 57 49.26 -17.33 -0.85
C SER A 57 48.01 -18.20 -1.04
N ASN A 58 47.58 -18.45 -2.27
CA ASN A 58 47.87 -19.64 -3.09
C ASN A 58 47.46 -20.99 -2.48
N THR A 59 46.45 -21.66 -3.07
CA THR A 59 46.60 -23.03 -3.58
C THR A 59 45.44 -23.46 -4.49
N SER A 60 45.79 -24.35 -5.41
CA SER A 60 45.16 -24.74 -6.65
C SER A 60 44.34 -26.04 -6.60
N GLY A 61 43.37 -26.18 -7.51
CA GLY A 61 43.43 -27.26 -8.52
C GLY A 61 42.39 -28.39 -8.48
N LYS A 62 41.64 -28.52 -9.60
CA LYS A 62 41.28 -29.72 -10.43
C LYS A 62 39.93 -29.48 -11.14
N LYS A 63 39.84 -29.30 -12.47
CA LYS A 63 39.83 -30.29 -13.59
C LYS A 63 38.91 -31.50 -13.29
N ARG A 64 37.97 -31.97 -14.13
CA ARG A 64 37.65 -31.83 -15.57
C ARG A 64 36.27 -32.55 -15.83
N PRO A 65 35.78 -32.70 -17.09
CA PRO A 65 34.36 -32.57 -17.50
C PRO A 65 33.67 -33.93 -17.78
N LEU A 66 32.41 -33.88 -18.22
CA LEU A 66 31.80 -34.88 -19.12
C LEU A 66 30.56 -34.29 -19.84
N THR A 67 30.48 -34.66 -21.11
CA THR A 67 29.41 -34.51 -22.13
C THR A 67 28.28 -35.54 -21.81
N ASP A 68 27.07 -35.57 -22.38
CA ASP A 68 26.67 -35.62 -23.79
C ASP A 68 25.11 -35.65 -23.93
N THR A 69 24.64 -35.32 -25.14
CA THR A 69 23.46 -35.83 -25.88
C THR A 69 22.01 -35.56 -25.44
N VAL A 70 21.39 -34.65 -26.19
CA VAL A 70 20.14 -34.73 -27.00
C VAL A 70 19.38 -36.07 -27.00
N GLU A 71 18.05 -36.03 -26.82
CA GLU A 71 17.08 -36.77 -27.65
C GLU A 71 15.67 -36.15 -27.58
N ASP A 72 15.12 -35.92 -28.78
CA ASP A 72 13.75 -35.52 -29.13
C ASP A 72 12.76 -36.68 -28.92
N ALA A 73 11.51 -36.37 -28.60
CA ALA A 73 10.37 -37.22 -28.96
C ALA A 73 9.07 -36.40 -29.10
N SER A 74 8.68 -36.21 -30.37
CA SER A 74 7.39 -35.79 -30.89
C SER A 74 6.36 -36.93 -30.93
N CYS A 75 5.05 -36.61 -30.81
CA CYS A 75 3.89 -37.20 -31.54
C CYS A 75 2.60 -36.61 -30.92
N THR A 76 1.85 -35.71 -31.60
CA THR A 76 0.78 -35.91 -32.61
C THR A 76 -0.52 -36.54 -32.11
N ASN A 77 -1.64 -35.84 -32.38
CA ASN A 77 -3.00 -36.26 -32.78
C ASN A 77 -3.92 -35.03 -32.53
N GLU A 78 -4.30 -34.21 -33.52
CA GLU A 78 -5.37 -34.37 -34.55
C GLU A 78 -6.74 -34.76 -33.97
N GLU A 79 -7.67 -33.78 -33.91
CA GLU A 79 -8.98 -33.70 -34.63
C GLU A 79 -10.10 -34.45 -33.85
N GLU A 80 -11.39 -34.09 -33.73
CA GLU A 80 -12.40 -33.31 -34.48
C GLU A 80 -13.37 -32.67 -33.45
N VAL A 81 -13.91 -31.44 -33.60
CA VAL A 81 -15.10 -30.96 -34.35
C VAL A 81 -16.47 -31.49 -33.85
N GLU A 82 -17.43 -30.55 -33.88
CA GLU A 82 -18.90 -30.63 -33.71
C GLU A 82 -19.51 -30.53 -32.31
N SER A 83 -20.74 -30.06 -32.13
CA SER A 83 -21.55 -28.96 -32.67
C SER A 83 -22.88 -28.99 -31.88
N SER A 84 -23.72 -27.96 -32.05
CA SER A 84 -25.18 -27.99 -31.82
C SER A 84 -25.76 -27.65 -30.42
N SER A 85 -26.20 -26.39 -30.33
CA SER A 85 -27.57 -25.92 -30.08
C SER A 85 -28.38 -26.36 -28.85
N SER A 86 -28.73 -25.33 -28.06
CA SER A 86 -30.10 -24.89 -27.70
C SER A 86 -31.16 -25.92 -27.29
N VAL A 87 -31.77 -25.75 -26.10
CA VAL A 87 -33.25 -25.65 -25.91
C VAL A 87 -33.58 -25.18 -24.48
N LYS A 88 -34.45 -24.16 -24.41
CA LYS A 88 -35.18 -23.70 -23.21
C LYS A 88 -36.29 -24.70 -22.84
N LYS A 89 -36.54 -24.94 -21.55
CA LYS A 89 -37.91 -25.24 -21.10
C LYS A 89 -38.18 -24.79 -19.66
N LYS A 90 -39.43 -24.38 -19.49
CA LYS A 90 -40.05 -23.63 -18.41
C LYS A 90 -40.94 -24.58 -17.59
N LEU A 91 -41.20 -24.18 -16.33
CA LEU A 91 -42.48 -24.27 -15.60
C LEU A 91 -42.72 -25.37 -14.53
N LYS A 92 -43.44 -24.89 -13.49
CA LYS A 92 -44.31 -25.53 -12.46
C LYS A 92 -43.66 -25.72 -11.07
N THR A 93 -43.97 -24.92 -10.06
CA THR A 93 -45.21 -24.80 -9.22
C THR A 93 -45.61 -26.10 -8.53
N ASP A 94 -45.50 -26.14 -7.20
CA ASP A 94 -46.60 -26.61 -6.35
C ASP A 94 -46.54 -26.02 -4.93
N THR A 95 -47.73 -25.96 -4.33
CA THR A 95 -48.20 -25.30 -3.12
C THR A 95 -47.90 -26.00 -1.77
N GLY A 96 -48.01 -25.24 -0.66
CA GLY A 96 -48.08 -25.79 0.70
C GLY A 96 -48.13 -24.73 1.83
N GLN A 97 -49.35 -24.42 2.27
CA GLN A 97 -49.86 -23.83 3.53
C GLN A 97 -49.15 -24.31 4.83
N ASP A 98 -49.18 -23.74 6.05
CA ASP A 98 -49.87 -22.67 6.82
C ASP A 98 -48.93 -22.35 8.04
N THR A 99 -48.88 -21.19 8.69
CA THR A 99 -49.78 -20.78 9.81
C THR A 99 -49.23 -19.48 10.44
N ALA A 100 -50.14 -18.64 10.93
CA ALA A 100 -49.90 -17.34 11.55
C ALA A 100 -49.70 -17.41 13.09
N GLY A 101 -49.05 -16.39 13.68
CA GLY A 101 -48.97 -16.22 15.13
C GLY A 101 -48.19 -15.01 15.66
N TYR A 102 -48.85 -13.84 15.65
CA TYR A 102 -48.88 -12.80 16.71
C TYR A 102 -47.62 -12.00 17.17
N SER A 103 -47.70 -10.67 16.96
CA SER A 103 -47.46 -9.53 17.89
C SER A 103 -46.13 -9.45 18.69
N SER A 104 -45.41 -8.34 18.81
CA SER A 104 -45.88 -6.99 19.18
C SER A 104 -44.73 -5.98 18.99
N LYS A 105 -45.00 -4.83 18.36
CA LYS A 105 -44.27 -3.57 18.62
C LYS A 105 -45.01 -2.82 19.74
N PRO A 106 -44.35 -1.88 20.43
CA PRO A 106 -45.03 -0.67 20.89
C PRO A 106 -44.47 0.57 20.18
N SER A 107 -45.40 1.40 19.74
CA SER A 107 -45.22 2.78 19.28
C SER A 107 -45.78 3.75 20.34
N ASP A 108 -45.41 5.03 20.16
CA ASP A 108 -46.15 6.28 20.43
C ASP A 108 -45.37 7.30 21.29
N LEU A 109 -44.96 8.45 20.74
CA LEU A 109 -45.72 9.73 20.52
C LEU A 109 -45.98 10.45 21.86
N SER A 110 -45.85 11.77 22.10
CA SER A 110 -45.54 13.03 21.40
C SER A 110 -45.15 14.05 22.51
N THR A 111 -44.55 15.23 22.34
CA THR A 111 -45.04 16.53 21.80
C THR A 111 -43.96 17.59 22.12
N GLY A 112 -43.85 18.65 21.30
CA GLY A 112 -42.69 19.55 21.25
C GLY A 112 -42.65 20.74 22.23
N SER A 113 -41.56 21.51 22.11
CA SER A 113 -41.41 22.89 22.57
C SER A 113 -40.15 23.50 21.95
N SER A 114 -40.31 24.52 21.11
CA SER A 114 -39.26 25.42 20.66
C SER A 114 -38.60 26.16 21.83
N ARG A 115 -37.25 26.16 21.92
CA ARG A 115 -36.48 27.21 22.60
C ARG A 115 -35.12 27.41 21.92
N ASP A 116 -34.87 28.67 21.60
CA ASP A 116 -33.64 29.22 21.06
C ASP A 116 -32.44 29.11 22.03
N SER A 117 -31.28 28.97 21.39
CA SER A 117 -29.93 29.44 21.76
C SER A 117 -29.59 29.73 23.23
N HIS A 118 -28.58 29.01 23.76
CA HIS A 118 -27.31 29.61 24.18
C HIS A 118 -26.25 28.51 24.37
N GLY A 119 -25.03 28.83 23.91
CA GLY A 119 -23.97 27.85 23.70
C GLY A 119 -23.30 27.30 24.95
N VAL A 120 -22.74 26.11 24.79
CA VAL A 120 -21.54 25.66 25.47
C VAL A 120 -20.70 24.91 24.44
N SER A 121 -19.51 25.44 24.17
CA SER A 121 -18.50 24.80 23.32
C SER A 121 -17.93 23.58 24.05
N ASN A 122 -18.43 22.39 23.74
CA ASN A 122 -17.73 21.16 24.10
C ASN A 122 -16.75 20.82 22.98
N ASN A 123 -15.48 21.08 23.26
CA ASN A 123 -14.35 20.65 22.47
C ASN A 123 -14.13 19.14 22.72
N GLU A 124 -15.07 18.31 22.26
CA GLU A 124 -14.91 16.86 22.28
C GLU A 124 -13.90 16.48 21.20
N LYS A 125 -12.67 16.16 21.63
CA LYS A 125 -11.71 15.44 20.80
C LYS A 125 -12.30 14.07 20.48
N SER A 126 -13.06 13.97 19.39
CA SER A 126 -13.48 12.66 18.87
C SER A 126 -12.24 11.88 18.46
N ASP A 127 -12.16 10.64 18.91
CA ASP A 127 -11.04 9.74 18.62
C ASP A 127 -11.08 9.35 17.14
N SER A 128 -10.12 9.84 16.33
CA SER A 128 -10.12 9.61 14.87
C SER A 128 -10.02 8.11 14.55
N THR A 129 -9.34 7.30 15.39
CA THR A 129 -9.22 5.85 15.15
C THR A 129 -10.53 5.10 15.35
N ALA A 130 -11.39 5.56 16.27
CA ALA A 130 -12.72 5.00 16.46
C ALA A 130 -13.61 5.25 15.22
N LEU A 131 -13.56 6.47 14.66
CA LEU A 131 -14.29 6.81 13.43
C LEU A 131 -13.83 5.96 12.24
N ILE A 132 -12.52 5.71 12.13
CA ILE A 132 -11.94 4.86 11.09
C ILE A 132 -12.43 3.42 11.25
N ALA A 133 -12.38 2.87 12.47
CA ALA A 133 -12.86 1.52 12.74
C ALA A 133 -14.36 1.36 12.41
N GLU A 134 -15.19 2.33 12.81
CA GLU A 134 -16.62 2.36 12.51
C GLU A 134 -16.89 2.44 11.00
N HIS A 135 -16.16 3.29 10.28
CA HIS A 135 -16.25 3.35 8.81
C HIS A 135 -15.99 1.99 8.17
N TYR A 136 -14.89 1.31 8.53
CA TYR A 136 -14.58 0.00 7.94
C TYR A 136 -15.53 -1.12 8.37
N ASN A 137 -16.06 -1.07 9.58
CA ASN A 137 -17.07 -2.01 10.08
C ASN A 137 -18.43 -1.84 9.35
N THR A 138 -18.79 -0.61 8.97
CA THR A 138 -20.07 -0.31 8.28
C THR A 138 -20.02 -0.52 6.77
N LEU A 139 -18.82 -0.55 6.16
CA LEU A 139 -18.67 -0.85 4.73
C LEU A 139 -19.13 -2.28 4.42
N GLU A 140 -20.27 -2.40 3.74
CA GLU A 140 -20.79 -3.68 3.23
C GLU A 140 -19.78 -4.42 2.34
N GLU A 141 -19.77 -5.75 2.42
CA GLU A 141 -18.96 -6.57 1.52
C GLU A 141 -19.58 -6.59 0.12
N LYS A 142 -19.11 -5.67 -0.74
CA LYS A 142 -19.44 -5.68 -2.16
C LYS A 142 -18.83 -6.90 -2.84
N SER A 143 -19.67 -7.69 -3.52
CA SER A 143 -19.28 -8.86 -4.31
C SER A 143 -18.30 -8.49 -5.44
N LEU A 144 -17.58 -9.50 -5.98
CA LEU A 144 -16.68 -9.29 -7.12
C LEU A 144 -17.41 -8.66 -8.33
N SER A 145 -18.66 -9.05 -8.58
CA SER A 145 -19.49 -8.48 -9.66
C SER A 145 -19.82 -7.00 -9.44
N HIS A 146 -20.04 -6.58 -8.20
CA HIS A 146 -20.25 -5.17 -7.88
C HIS A 146 -18.93 -4.37 -8.00
N ARG A 147 -17.77 -5.00 -7.71
CA ARG A 147 -16.47 -4.33 -7.87
C ARG A 147 -16.10 -4.10 -9.34
N SER A 148 -16.47 -5.02 -10.24
CA SER A 148 -16.25 -4.85 -11.68
C SER A 148 -17.05 -3.71 -12.31
N GLN A 149 -18.03 -3.16 -11.60
CA GLN A 149 -18.85 -2.02 -12.04
C GLN A 149 -18.36 -0.68 -11.45
N SER A 150 -17.25 -0.68 -10.70
CA SER A 150 -16.73 0.52 -10.04
C SER A 150 -16.02 1.46 -11.02
N ARG A 151 -16.28 2.77 -10.90
CA ARG A 151 -15.58 3.85 -11.62
C ARG A 151 -14.05 3.81 -11.50
N ILE A 152 -13.56 3.20 -10.43
CA ILE A 152 -12.13 3.08 -10.10
C ILE A 152 -11.61 1.64 -10.21
N LEU A 153 -12.23 0.80 -11.04
CA LEU A 153 -11.85 -0.61 -11.22
C LEU A 153 -10.36 -0.74 -11.56
N TYR A 154 -9.89 -0.01 -12.58
CA TYR A 154 -8.51 -0.11 -13.04
C TYR A 154 -7.54 0.46 -12.01
N MET A 155 -7.86 1.59 -11.37
CA MET A 155 -7.06 2.11 -10.25
C MET A 155 -6.94 1.12 -9.08
N ARG A 156 -8.03 0.42 -8.70
CA ARG A 156 -7.96 -0.63 -7.66
C ARG A 156 -7.05 -1.78 -8.09
N ASN A 157 -7.15 -2.21 -9.35
CA ASN A 157 -6.30 -3.26 -9.90
C ASN A 157 -4.84 -2.83 -9.97
N PHE A 158 -4.57 -1.57 -10.33
CA PHE A 158 -3.25 -0.96 -10.35
C PHE A 158 -2.63 -0.88 -8.95
N ASN A 159 -3.36 -0.36 -7.96
CA ASN A 159 -2.90 -0.34 -6.57
C ASN A 159 -2.62 -1.78 -6.08
N ASN A 160 -3.46 -2.73 -6.44
CA ASN A 160 -3.26 -4.14 -6.12
C ASN A 160 -2.02 -4.75 -6.79
N TRP A 161 -1.71 -4.31 -8.01
CA TRP A 161 -0.50 -4.69 -8.74
C TRP A 161 0.76 -4.08 -8.09
N ILE A 162 0.76 -2.79 -7.75
CA ILE A 162 1.85 -2.13 -7.02
C ILE A 162 2.18 -2.90 -5.74
N LYS A 163 1.16 -3.21 -4.93
CA LYS A 163 1.33 -4.02 -3.71
C LYS A 163 1.92 -5.40 -4.00
N SER A 164 1.48 -6.05 -5.08
CA SER A 164 2.00 -7.37 -5.48
C SER A 164 3.47 -7.31 -5.83
N MET A 165 3.89 -6.28 -6.57
CA MET A 165 5.30 -6.07 -6.94
C MET A 165 6.15 -5.75 -5.72
N LEU A 166 5.70 -4.85 -4.84
CA LEU A 166 6.41 -4.49 -3.61
C LEU A 166 6.61 -5.70 -2.68
N ILE A 167 5.55 -6.46 -2.44
CA ILE A 167 5.61 -7.69 -1.62
C ILE A 167 6.56 -8.70 -2.25
N TYR A 168 6.48 -8.91 -3.57
CA TYR A 168 7.33 -9.85 -4.28
C TYR A 168 8.81 -9.47 -4.19
N GLU A 169 9.14 -8.20 -4.43
CA GLU A 169 10.50 -7.67 -4.37
C GLU A 169 11.13 -7.93 -3.00
N TYR A 170 10.44 -7.55 -1.92
CA TYR A 170 10.99 -7.67 -0.57
C TYR A 170 10.96 -9.08 -0.01
N LEU A 171 9.99 -9.93 -0.40
CA LEU A 171 10.08 -11.37 -0.12
C LEU A 171 11.30 -11.99 -0.82
N THR A 172 11.62 -11.57 -2.04
CA THR A 172 12.79 -12.05 -2.77
C THR A 172 14.09 -11.64 -2.08
N LYS A 173 14.22 -10.37 -1.68
CA LYS A 173 15.38 -9.88 -0.90
C LYS A 173 15.54 -10.64 0.43
N VAL A 174 14.44 -10.89 1.15
CA VAL A 174 14.47 -11.69 2.37
C VAL A 174 14.93 -13.13 2.11
N LYS A 175 14.42 -13.78 1.05
CA LYS A 175 14.77 -15.15 0.68
C LYS A 175 16.25 -15.28 0.31
N GLN A 176 16.82 -14.30 -0.39
CA GLN A 176 18.26 -14.28 -0.75
C GLN A 176 19.18 -14.25 0.47
N ASN A 177 18.74 -13.61 1.56
CA ASN A 177 19.49 -13.49 2.81
C ASN A 177 19.17 -14.61 3.83
N LYS A 178 18.46 -15.66 3.43
CA LYS A 178 18.15 -16.82 4.29
C LYS A 178 18.68 -18.11 3.69
N ASN A 179 18.95 -19.08 4.57
CA ASN A 179 19.18 -20.45 4.16
C ASN A 179 17.96 -20.98 3.39
N HIS A 180 18.22 -21.80 2.37
CA HIS A 180 17.19 -22.45 1.59
C HIS A 180 16.19 -23.19 2.51
N ASN A 181 14.89 -23.09 2.22
CA ASN A 181 13.78 -23.65 3.01
C ASN A 181 13.59 -23.11 4.43
N SER A 182 14.25 -22.01 4.82
CA SER A 182 13.95 -21.37 6.10
C SER A 182 12.51 -20.84 6.14
N PRO A 183 11.77 -21.01 7.24
CA PRO A 183 10.39 -20.53 7.33
C PRO A 183 10.35 -19.01 7.23
N LEU A 184 9.36 -18.49 6.50
CA LEU A 184 9.13 -17.05 6.33
C LEU A 184 7.92 -16.60 7.13
N LYS A 185 8.14 -15.71 8.09
CA LYS A 185 7.10 -15.24 9.02
C LYS A 185 6.82 -13.77 8.76
N VAL A 186 5.56 -13.43 8.54
CA VAL A 186 5.13 -12.09 8.12
C VAL A 186 4.09 -11.52 9.08
N LEU A 187 4.18 -10.22 9.34
CA LEU A 187 3.09 -9.45 9.95
C LEU A 187 2.47 -8.53 8.89
N ASP A 188 1.15 -8.66 8.70
CA ASP A 188 0.34 -7.78 7.88
C ASP A 188 -0.45 -6.85 8.80
N MET A 189 0.09 -5.66 9.03
CA MET A 189 -0.51 -4.62 9.87
C MET A 189 -1.59 -3.88 9.10
N CYS A 190 -2.73 -3.68 9.75
CA CYS A 190 -3.93 -3.10 9.14
C CYS A 190 -4.36 -3.90 7.90
N CYS A 191 -4.45 -5.23 8.06
CA CYS A 191 -4.71 -6.15 6.96
C CYS A 191 -6.10 -5.99 6.32
N GLY A 192 -6.99 -5.23 6.97
CA GLY A 192 -8.39 -5.08 6.61
C GLY A 192 -9.05 -6.45 6.41
N LYS A 193 -9.84 -6.54 5.35
CA LYS A 193 -10.61 -7.74 4.97
C LYS A 193 -9.76 -8.83 4.28
N GLY A 194 -8.44 -8.83 4.47
CA GLY A 194 -7.54 -9.86 3.90
C GLY A 194 -7.33 -9.77 2.39
N GLY A 195 -7.22 -8.55 1.83
CA GLY A 195 -7.00 -8.34 0.39
C GLY A 195 -5.62 -8.85 -0.12
N ASP A 196 -4.67 -9.04 0.81
CA ASP A 196 -3.30 -9.44 0.50
C ASP A 196 -3.01 -10.93 0.75
N LEU A 197 -3.98 -11.70 1.29
CA LEU A 197 -3.85 -13.14 1.56
C LEU A 197 -3.34 -13.97 0.37
N LEU A 198 -3.83 -13.69 -0.84
CA LEU A 198 -3.38 -14.40 -2.04
C LEU A 198 -1.94 -14.05 -2.43
N LYS A 199 -1.49 -12.82 -2.12
CA LYS A 199 -0.10 -12.40 -2.35
C LYS A 199 0.84 -13.15 -1.42
N TRP A 200 0.45 -13.25 -0.15
CA TRP A 200 1.15 -14.05 0.85
C TRP A 200 1.21 -15.53 0.49
N LYS A 201 0.12 -16.10 -0.05
CA LYS A 201 0.10 -17.49 -0.55
C LYS A 201 1.10 -17.68 -1.69
N LYS A 202 1.08 -16.78 -2.68
CA LYS A 202 2.02 -16.82 -3.82
C LYS A 202 3.47 -16.55 -3.41
N GLY A 203 3.66 -15.81 -2.31
CA GLY A 203 4.96 -15.56 -1.70
C GLY A 203 5.56 -16.78 -1.00
N GLU A 204 4.79 -17.86 -0.83
CA GLU A 204 5.20 -19.10 -0.15
C GLU A 204 5.76 -18.84 1.25
N ILE A 205 5.07 -17.97 2.00
CA ILE A 205 5.40 -17.75 3.40
C ILE A 205 4.98 -18.96 4.24
N SER A 206 5.46 -19.02 5.49
CA SER A 206 5.17 -20.12 6.42
C SER A 206 4.17 -19.73 7.52
N HIS A 207 4.19 -18.46 7.94
CA HIS A 207 3.27 -17.94 8.95
C HIS A 207 2.88 -16.49 8.66
N LEU A 208 1.62 -16.15 8.90
CA LEU A 208 1.07 -14.81 8.74
C LEU A 208 0.34 -14.36 10.01
N ILE A 209 0.72 -13.22 10.55
CA ILE A 209 -0.07 -12.52 11.57
C ILE A 209 -0.84 -11.40 10.88
N CYS A 210 -2.16 -11.41 10.98
CA CYS A 210 -3.06 -10.39 10.46
C CYS A 210 -3.59 -9.55 11.63
N ALA A 211 -3.32 -8.25 11.64
CA ALA A 211 -3.81 -7.35 12.67
C ALA A 211 -4.58 -6.18 12.06
N ASP A 212 -5.70 -5.79 12.66
CA ASP A 212 -6.52 -4.65 12.22
C ASP A 212 -7.36 -4.11 13.38
N ILE A 213 -7.73 -2.83 13.33
CA ILE A 213 -8.56 -2.20 14.36
C ILE A 213 -10.02 -2.65 14.27
N ALA A 214 -10.51 -2.97 13.06
CA ALA A 214 -11.88 -3.35 12.80
C ALA A 214 -12.08 -4.86 12.99
N GLU A 215 -12.74 -5.27 14.07
CA GLU A 215 -13.02 -6.68 14.38
C GLU A 215 -13.79 -7.39 13.25
N VAL A 216 -14.74 -6.71 12.61
CA VAL A 216 -15.49 -7.25 11.46
C VAL A 216 -14.55 -7.54 10.28
N SER A 217 -13.59 -6.65 10.03
CA SER A 217 -12.59 -6.85 8.98
C SER A 217 -11.69 -8.06 9.28
N ILE A 218 -11.32 -8.26 10.54
CA ILE A 218 -10.56 -9.43 10.97
C ILE A 218 -11.34 -10.73 10.77
N GLU A 219 -12.62 -10.78 11.15
CA GLU A 219 -13.42 -12.00 10.95
C GLU A 219 -13.61 -12.29 9.46
N GLN A 220 -13.80 -11.26 8.62
CA GLN A 220 -13.83 -11.42 7.16
C GLN A 220 -12.50 -11.91 6.59
N CYS A 221 -11.38 -11.39 7.07
CA CYS A 221 -10.04 -11.85 6.70
C CYS A 221 -9.85 -13.34 7.04
N LYS A 222 -10.23 -13.74 8.24
CA LYS A 222 -10.20 -15.13 8.73
C LYS A 222 -11.07 -16.05 7.89
N ASN A 223 -12.29 -15.64 7.54
CA ASN A 223 -13.18 -16.42 6.68
C ASN A 223 -12.57 -16.64 5.29
N ARG A 224 -12.00 -15.60 4.67
CA ARG A 224 -11.29 -15.72 3.37
C ARG A 224 -10.08 -16.65 3.45
N TYR A 225 -9.34 -16.61 4.54
CA TYR A 225 -8.24 -17.55 4.77
C TYR A 225 -8.75 -18.99 4.90
N ASN A 226 -9.83 -19.23 5.66
CA ASN A 226 -10.41 -20.57 5.81
C ASN A 226 -10.94 -21.14 4.49
N GLU A 227 -11.59 -20.32 3.66
CA GLU A 227 -11.98 -20.72 2.30
C GLU A 227 -10.78 -21.13 1.45
N MET A 228 -9.70 -20.34 1.51
CA MET A 228 -8.46 -20.61 0.79
C MET A 228 -7.76 -21.88 1.29
N LEU A 229 -7.80 -22.14 2.60
CA LEU A 229 -7.30 -23.35 3.24
C LEU A 229 -8.09 -24.59 2.78
N ASN A 230 -9.42 -24.55 2.85
CA ASN A 230 -10.31 -25.64 2.44
C ASN A 230 -10.16 -26.00 0.96
N ARG A 231 -9.94 -25.00 0.09
CA ARG A 231 -9.66 -25.27 -1.33
C ARG A 231 -8.29 -25.91 -1.54
N SER A 232 -7.30 -25.55 -0.74
CA SER A 232 -5.92 -26.06 -0.88
C SER A 232 -5.79 -27.49 -0.32
N SER A 233 -6.52 -27.84 0.74
CA SER A 233 -6.54 -29.20 1.31
C SER A 233 -7.13 -30.25 0.37
N ASN A 234 -7.98 -29.84 -0.57
CA ASN A 234 -8.63 -30.73 -1.53
C ASN A 234 -7.75 -31.07 -2.76
N VAL A 235 -6.56 -30.44 -2.88
CA VAL A 235 -5.64 -30.67 -4.00
C VAL A 235 -4.49 -31.55 -3.51
N ARG A 236 -4.48 -32.84 -3.90
CA ARG A 236 -3.38 -33.77 -3.59
C ARG A 236 -2.07 -33.26 -4.19
N GLY A 237 -1.00 -33.26 -3.39
CA GLY A 237 0.38 -33.03 -3.85
C GLY A 237 0.90 -31.60 -3.81
N PHE A 238 0.14 -30.63 -3.30
CA PHE A 238 0.62 -29.25 -3.10
C PHE A 238 1.13 -29.00 -1.68
N ALA A 239 2.16 -28.14 -1.57
CA ALA A 239 2.67 -27.67 -0.29
C ALA A 239 1.55 -27.02 0.55
N PRO A 240 1.53 -27.25 1.88
CA PRO A 240 0.53 -26.66 2.76
C PRO A 240 0.61 -25.12 2.69
N ILE A 241 -0.55 -24.46 2.77
CA ILE A 241 -0.59 -23.01 2.90
C ILE A 241 0.01 -22.59 4.25
N PHE A 242 0.51 -21.35 4.33
CA PHE A 242 0.97 -20.75 5.57
C PHE A 242 -0.07 -20.87 6.69
N THR A 243 0.43 -20.99 7.93
CA THR A 243 -0.41 -20.88 9.12
C THR A 243 -0.75 -19.41 9.39
N ALA A 244 -1.90 -19.13 10.00
CA ALA A 244 -2.35 -17.76 10.24
C ALA A 244 -2.82 -17.51 11.67
N GLU A 245 -2.62 -16.27 12.13
CA GLU A 245 -3.15 -15.70 13.36
C GLU A 245 -3.86 -14.38 13.06
N PHE A 246 -4.95 -14.08 13.76
CA PHE A 246 -5.85 -12.96 13.50
C PHE A 246 -6.09 -12.17 14.78
N ILE A 247 -5.78 -10.87 14.77
CA ILE A 247 -5.77 -10.02 15.96
C ILE A 247 -6.58 -8.75 15.69
N ALA A 248 -7.70 -8.58 16.41
CA ALA A 248 -8.41 -7.31 16.47
C ALA A 248 -7.75 -6.39 17.51
N ALA A 249 -7.05 -5.36 17.06
CA ALA A 249 -6.35 -4.40 17.90
C ALA A 249 -6.03 -3.09 17.17
N ASP A 250 -6.13 -1.96 17.89
CA ASP A 250 -5.60 -0.68 17.42
C ASP A 250 -4.06 -0.72 17.45
N CYS A 251 -3.45 -0.91 16.27
CA CYS A 251 -2.00 -1.00 16.09
C CYS A 251 -1.25 0.29 16.45
N THR A 252 -1.96 1.39 16.71
CA THR A 252 -1.42 2.69 17.12
C THR A 252 -1.46 2.90 18.64
N LYS A 253 -2.22 2.08 19.38
CA LYS A 253 -2.40 2.22 20.84
C LYS A 253 -2.03 0.96 21.62
N VAL A 254 -2.06 -0.19 20.94
CA VAL A 254 -1.83 -1.51 21.54
C VAL A 254 -0.50 -2.08 21.05
N ARG A 255 0.29 -2.63 21.97
CA ARG A 255 1.50 -3.39 21.64
C ARG A 255 1.11 -4.80 21.18
N LEU A 256 1.31 -5.10 19.90
CA LEU A 256 0.86 -6.34 19.27
C LEU A 256 1.57 -7.58 19.79
N ARG A 257 2.85 -7.47 20.19
CA ARG A 257 3.63 -8.60 20.69
C ARG A 257 2.98 -9.35 21.86
N GLU A 258 2.25 -8.63 22.70
CA GLU A 258 1.54 -9.18 23.86
C GLU A 258 0.26 -9.95 23.48
N LYS A 259 -0.18 -9.82 22.22
CA LYS A 259 -1.34 -10.52 21.66
C LYS A 259 -0.97 -11.71 20.78
N TYR A 260 0.29 -11.88 20.42
CA TYR A 260 0.75 -13.01 19.60
C TYR A 260 0.60 -14.33 20.36
N LYS A 261 0.23 -15.41 19.65
CA LYS A 261 0.27 -16.77 20.22
C LYS A 261 1.67 -17.15 20.71
N ASP A 262 2.70 -16.71 20.00
CA ASP A 262 4.11 -16.85 20.38
C ASP A 262 4.76 -15.46 20.53
N VAL A 263 4.93 -15.00 21.77
CA VAL A 263 5.55 -13.71 22.09
C VAL A 263 7.04 -13.65 21.77
N THR A 264 7.67 -14.78 21.45
CA THR A 264 9.09 -14.88 21.08
C THR A 264 9.31 -14.88 19.57
N ILE A 265 8.22 -14.84 18.79
CA ILE A 265 8.27 -14.90 17.33
C ILE A 265 9.19 -13.80 16.76
N GLN A 266 10.05 -14.24 15.85
CA GLN A 266 10.84 -13.36 15.00
C GLN A 266 10.20 -13.32 13.61
N LEU A 267 10.02 -12.13 13.09
CA LEU A 267 9.41 -11.82 11.80
C LEU A 267 10.51 -11.49 10.79
N ASP A 268 10.23 -11.80 9.53
CA ASP A 268 11.12 -11.54 8.40
C ASP A 268 10.72 -10.30 7.62
N LEU A 269 9.41 -10.03 7.57
CA LEU A 269 8.80 -8.94 6.84
C LEU A 269 7.60 -8.43 7.62
N VAL A 270 7.47 -7.11 7.71
CA VAL A 270 6.25 -6.44 8.14
C VAL A 270 5.71 -5.63 6.98
N SER A 271 4.42 -5.70 6.73
CA SER A 271 3.71 -4.96 5.69
C SER A 271 2.65 -4.07 6.32
N CYS A 272 2.56 -2.80 5.91
CA CYS A 272 1.49 -1.88 6.26
C CYS A 272 1.04 -1.09 5.03
N GLN A 273 -0.05 -1.54 4.42
CA GLN A 273 -0.50 -1.03 3.12
C GLN A 273 -1.66 -0.04 3.32
N PHE A 274 -1.50 1.19 2.84
CA PHE A 274 -2.54 2.24 2.89
C PHE A 274 -3.11 2.52 4.29
N ALA A 275 -2.29 2.39 5.34
CA ALA A 275 -2.78 2.58 6.71
C ALA A 275 -1.84 3.35 7.64
N PHE A 276 -0.55 3.44 7.31
CA PHE A 276 0.45 4.01 8.22
C PHE A 276 0.19 5.49 8.55
N HIS A 277 -0.39 6.25 7.61
CA HIS A 277 -0.73 7.65 7.82
C HIS A 277 -1.77 7.88 8.92
N TYR A 278 -2.60 6.89 9.27
CA TYR A 278 -3.53 7.00 10.40
C TYR A 278 -2.81 7.12 11.75
N SER A 279 -1.57 6.62 11.89
CA SER A 279 -0.82 6.74 13.14
C SER A 279 -0.22 8.12 13.37
N PHE A 280 -0.19 8.97 12.35
CA PHE A 280 0.40 10.32 12.43
C PHE A 280 -0.53 11.35 13.09
N GLU A 281 -1.66 10.92 13.66
CA GLU A 281 -2.50 11.73 14.55
C GLU A 281 -1.69 12.31 15.72
N SER A 282 -0.81 11.50 16.32
CA SER A 282 0.05 11.92 17.41
C SER A 282 1.38 11.16 17.44
N LEU A 283 2.39 11.74 18.08
CA LEU A 283 3.70 11.09 18.25
C LEU A 283 3.59 9.72 18.97
N PRO A 284 2.85 9.57 20.09
CA PRO A 284 2.70 8.27 20.75
C PRO A 284 2.10 7.19 19.84
N GLN A 285 1.14 7.57 18.99
CA GLN A 285 0.52 6.65 18.04
C GLN A 285 1.52 6.17 16.97
N ALA A 286 2.28 7.09 16.39
CA ALA A 286 3.33 6.77 15.42
C ALA A 286 4.45 5.92 16.06
N GLU A 287 4.86 6.21 17.30
CA GLU A 287 5.85 5.42 18.03
C GLU A 287 5.35 4.00 18.34
N CYS A 288 4.09 3.85 18.71
CA CYS A 288 3.49 2.53 18.93
C CYS A 288 3.43 1.72 17.63
N MET A 289 3.02 2.33 16.52
CA MET A 289 2.95 1.64 15.23
C MET A 289 4.32 1.22 14.72
N LEU A 290 5.34 2.07 14.86
CA LEU A 290 6.74 1.73 14.53
C LEU A 290 7.32 0.66 15.47
N ARG A 291 6.98 0.70 16.77
CA ARG A 291 7.36 -0.34 17.72
C ARG A 291 6.82 -1.69 17.27
N ASN A 292 5.52 -1.76 16.96
CA ASN A 292 4.86 -2.96 16.47
C ASN A 292 5.49 -3.47 15.16
N ALA A 293 5.87 -2.57 14.26
CA ALA A 293 6.53 -2.94 13.02
C ALA A 293 7.97 -3.47 13.21
N SER A 294 8.66 -3.04 14.27
CA SER A 294 10.08 -3.30 14.43
C SER A 294 10.46 -4.31 15.51
N GLU A 295 9.71 -4.42 16.61
CA GLU A 295 10.21 -5.09 17.83
C GLU A 295 10.41 -6.61 17.67
N CYS A 296 9.63 -7.23 16.79
CA CYS A 296 9.75 -8.64 16.42
C CYS A 296 10.44 -8.82 15.06
N LEU A 297 10.78 -7.74 14.36
CA LEU A 297 11.48 -7.81 13.07
C LEU A 297 12.95 -8.10 13.33
N ARG A 298 13.44 -9.21 12.75
CA ARG A 298 14.85 -9.59 12.88
C ARG A 298 15.76 -8.60 12.14
N PRO A 299 17.04 -8.47 12.53
CA PRO A 299 18.04 -7.78 11.72
C PRO A 299 18.08 -8.27 10.27
N GLY A 300 18.19 -7.35 9.33
CA GLY A 300 18.10 -7.61 7.90
C GLY A 300 16.68 -7.82 7.36
N GLY A 301 15.67 -7.96 8.23
CA GLY A 301 14.25 -7.96 7.86
C GLY A 301 13.76 -6.58 7.40
N TYR A 302 12.60 -6.54 6.76
CA TYR A 302 12.06 -5.29 6.18
C TYR A 302 10.70 -4.91 6.74
N PHE A 303 10.46 -3.61 6.84
CA PHE A 303 9.15 -3.00 7.04
C PHE A 303 8.77 -2.23 5.77
N ILE A 304 7.75 -2.72 5.06
CA ILE A 304 7.30 -2.17 3.78
C ILE A 304 5.89 -1.60 3.89
N GLY A 305 5.57 -0.63 3.05
CA GLY A 305 4.23 -0.08 3.02
C GLY A 305 3.97 0.90 1.89
N THR A 306 2.74 1.41 1.88
CA THR A 306 2.32 2.50 1.00
C THR A 306 1.73 3.64 1.82
N VAL A 307 2.05 4.87 1.43
CA VAL A 307 1.66 6.07 2.16
C VAL A 307 1.43 7.23 1.17
N PRO A 308 0.50 8.15 1.43
CA PRO A 308 0.42 9.39 0.68
C PRO A 308 1.74 10.18 0.79
N ASP A 309 2.22 10.72 -0.34
CA ASP A 309 3.39 11.59 -0.40
C ASP A 309 3.03 12.99 0.11
N SER A 310 3.54 13.33 1.30
CA SER A 310 3.27 14.62 1.91
C SER A 310 3.72 15.81 1.06
N TYR A 311 4.80 15.69 0.28
CA TYR A 311 5.28 16.80 -0.55
C TYR A 311 4.32 17.06 -1.71
N ASP A 312 3.84 16.01 -2.37
CA ASP A 312 2.86 16.13 -3.45
C ASP A 312 1.53 16.68 -2.92
N LEU A 313 1.05 16.17 -1.78
CA LEU A 313 -0.16 16.66 -1.12
C LEU A 313 -0.08 18.15 -0.77
N VAL A 314 0.99 18.58 -0.11
CA VAL A 314 1.19 19.98 0.28
C VAL A 314 1.38 20.86 -0.95
N SER A 315 2.09 20.40 -1.98
CA SER A 315 2.26 21.11 -3.26
C SER A 315 0.92 21.36 -3.96
N ARG A 316 0.03 20.36 -4.01
CA ARG A 316 -1.32 20.51 -4.57
C ARG A 316 -2.17 21.45 -3.70
N TRP A 317 -2.09 21.33 -2.38
CA TRP A 317 -2.82 22.20 -1.44
C TRP A 317 -2.38 23.67 -1.54
N GLN A 318 -1.08 23.93 -1.71
CA GLN A 318 -0.56 25.29 -1.89
C GLN A 318 -1.01 25.93 -3.21
N LYS A 319 -1.24 25.13 -4.26
CA LYS A 319 -1.69 25.60 -5.57
C LYS A 319 -3.20 25.79 -5.69
N CYS A 320 -3.99 25.11 -4.85
CA CYS A 320 -5.45 25.24 -4.91
C CYS A 320 -5.94 26.51 -4.18
N GLU A 321 -7.00 27.10 -4.70
CA GLU A 321 -7.78 28.10 -3.98
C GLU A 321 -8.57 27.41 -2.85
N GLY A 322 -8.55 27.97 -1.64
CA GLY A 322 -9.14 27.34 -0.46
C GLY A 322 -8.41 26.07 0.00
N ASP A 323 -9.08 25.20 0.75
CA ASP A 323 -8.45 24.06 1.43
C ASP A 323 -8.83 22.69 0.85
N LYS A 324 -9.55 22.69 -0.27
CA LYS A 324 -10.06 21.49 -0.92
C LYS A 324 -9.60 21.39 -2.37
N PHE A 325 -9.10 20.22 -2.76
CA PHE A 325 -8.77 19.90 -4.14
C PHE A 325 -9.11 18.44 -4.47
N GLY A 326 -9.21 18.11 -5.75
CA GLY A 326 -9.57 16.78 -6.21
C GLY A 326 -10.16 16.79 -7.61
N ASN A 327 -10.80 15.69 -7.96
CA ASN A 327 -11.52 15.48 -9.21
C ASN A 327 -12.79 14.64 -8.94
N ASP A 328 -13.37 14.03 -9.98
CA ASP A 328 -14.56 13.17 -9.88
C ASP A 328 -14.29 11.86 -9.12
N VAL A 329 -13.04 11.41 -9.05
CA VAL A 329 -12.64 10.15 -8.38
C VAL A 329 -12.27 10.35 -6.92
N TYR A 330 -11.60 11.45 -6.56
CA TYR A 330 -11.12 11.71 -5.21
C TYR A 330 -11.24 13.17 -4.80
N SER A 331 -11.32 13.44 -3.50
CA SER A 331 -11.16 14.80 -2.97
C SER A 331 -10.43 14.80 -1.63
N ILE A 332 -9.60 15.82 -1.43
CA ILE A 332 -8.84 16.06 -0.20
C ILE A 332 -9.20 17.43 0.32
N GLU A 333 -9.54 17.50 1.61
CA GLU A 333 -9.84 18.75 2.31
C GLU A 333 -8.97 18.87 3.56
N PHE A 334 -8.06 19.84 3.57
CA PHE A 334 -7.18 20.08 4.70
C PHE A 334 -7.93 20.79 5.84
N VAL A 335 -7.74 20.30 7.06
CA VAL A 335 -8.34 20.90 8.27
C VAL A 335 -7.39 21.90 8.92
N CYS A 336 -6.08 21.69 8.74
CA CYS A 336 -5.08 22.67 9.19
C CYS A 336 -5.10 23.90 8.28
N LYS A 337 -4.91 25.10 8.85
CA LYS A 337 -5.04 26.38 8.11
C LYS A 337 -3.71 26.93 7.58
N ASP A 338 -2.59 26.43 8.09
CA ASP A 338 -1.26 26.91 7.68
C ASP A 338 -0.68 26.01 6.58
N LYS A 339 -0.81 26.48 5.33
CA LYS A 339 -0.26 25.82 4.14
C LYS A 339 1.27 25.81 4.09
N THR A 340 1.93 26.69 4.85
CA THR A 340 3.37 26.89 4.80
C THR A 340 4.10 26.00 5.79
N LYS A 341 3.46 25.72 6.93
CA LYS A 341 4.06 24.94 8.01
C LYS A 341 3.05 23.99 8.66
N PRO A 342 2.66 22.90 7.97
CA PRO A 342 1.84 21.86 8.58
C PRO A 342 2.55 21.25 9.80
N PRO A 343 1.82 20.92 10.88
CA PRO A 343 2.42 20.29 12.05
C PRO A 343 2.97 18.90 11.71
N LEU A 344 4.05 18.48 12.38
CA LEU A 344 4.68 17.18 12.12
C LEU A 344 3.80 15.97 12.48
N PHE A 345 2.89 16.16 13.43
CA PHE A 345 1.87 15.19 13.85
C PHE A 345 0.54 15.93 13.97
N GLY A 346 -0.57 15.25 13.68
CA GLY A 346 -1.91 15.83 13.74
C GLY A 346 -2.25 16.76 12.57
N ALA A 347 -1.43 16.80 11.51
CA ALA A 347 -1.74 17.51 10.26
C ALA A 347 -2.86 16.80 9.50
N LYS A 348 -4.10 17.05 9.95
CA LYS A 348 -5.31 16.36 9.50
C LYS A 348 -5.84 16.88 8.16
N TYR A 349 -6.24 15.94 7.31
CA TYR A 349 -7.05 16.19 6.12
C TYR A 349 -8.12 15.11 6.00
N ASN A 350 -9.25 15.42 5.39
CA ASN A 350 -10.26 14.45 5.05
C ASN A 350 -9.98 13.93 3.64
N PHE A 351 -9.83 12.61 3.50
CA PHE A 351 -9.63 11.94 2.23
C PHE A 351 -10.92 11.24 1.81
N HIS A 352 -11.44 11.60 0.65
CA HIS A 352 -12.57 10.95 0.01
C HIS A 352 -12.12 10.28 -1.28
N LEU A 353 -12.50 9.02 -1.45
CA LEU A 353 -12.29 8.25 -2.67
C LEU A 353 -13.56 7.50 -3.03
N GLU A 354 -14.01 7.68 -4.27
CA GLU A 354 -15.30 7.20 -4.73
C GLU A 354 -15.51 5.70 -4.45
N GLY A 355 -16.52 5.40 -3.63
CA GLY A 355 -16.92 4.03 -3.30
C GLY A 355 -15.87 3.22 -2.52
N VAL A 356 -14.85 3.85 -1.94
CA VAL A 356 -13.82 3.20 -1.10
C VAL A 356 -13.83 3.74 0.31
N VAL A 357 -13.52 5.03 0.47
CA VAL A 357 -13.19 5.61 1.77
C VAL A 357 -13.64 7.06 1.86
N ASN A 358 -14.04 7.46 3.06
CA ASN A 358 -14.25 8.85 3.44
C ASN A 358 -13.82 9.02 4.89
N CYS A 359 -12.51 9.17 5.10
CA CYS A 359 -11.91 9.12 6.44
C CYS A 359 -10.94 10.27 6.67
N PRO A 360 -10.75 10.67 7.95
CA PRO A 360 -9.66 11.54 8.32
C PRO A 360 -8.31 10.81 8.21
N GLU A 361 -7.35 11.47 7.59
CA GLU A 361 -5.96 11.04 7.43
C GLU A 361 -5.00 12.12 7.95
N PHE A 362 -3.72 11.78 8.12
CA PHE A 362 -2.69 12.68 8.62
C PHE A 362 -1.47 12.70 7.71
N LEU A 363 -0.86 13.87 7.53
CA LEU A 363 0.37 13.98 6.73
C LEU A 363 1.52 13.20 7.37
N VAL A 364 2.26 12.47 6.53
CA VAL A 364 3.46 11.74 6.93
C VAL A 364 4.67 12.40 6.29
N HIS A 365 5.32 13.30 7.05
CA HIS A 365 6.56 13.92 6.59
C HIS A 365 7.71 12.91 6.63
N MET A 366 8.18 12.44 5.47
CA MET A 366 9.15 11.33 5.39
C MET A 366 10.46 11.52 6.16
N PRO A 367 11.08 12.71 6.20
CA PRO A 367 12.25 12.94 7.05
C PRO A 367 11.94 12.73 8.54
N THR A 368 10.76 13.15 9.00
CA THR A 368 10.29 12.92 10.37
C THR A 368 10.06 11.44 10.64
N LEU A 369 9.41 10.73 9.71
CA LEU A 369 9.24 9.28 9.81
C LEU A 369 10.60 8.57 9.87
N SER A 370 11.54 8.93 9.01
CA SER A 370 12.88 8.31 8.97
C SER A 370 13.64 8.53 10.28
N LYS A 371 13.59 9.74 10.83
CA LYS A 371 14.19 10.05 12.14
C LYS A 371 13.52 9.32 13.29
N LEU A 372 12.21 9.11 13.23
CA LEU A 372 11.48 8.37 14.25
C LEU A 372 11.75 6.87 14.16
N ALA A 373 11.74 6.32 12.95
CA ALA A 373 12.03 4.91 12.65
C ALA A 373 13.44 4.50 13.09
N SER A 374 14.42 5.40 13.00
CA SER A 374 15.79 5.11 13.45
C SER A 374 15.86 4.81 14.96
N LYS A 375 14.97 5.38 15.79
CA LYS A 375 14.89 5.02 17.22
C LYS A 375 14.55 3.55 17.46
N PHE A 376 13.90 2.92 16.47
CA PHE A 376 13.52 1.52 16.48
C PHE A 376 14.51 0.67 15.66
N GLY A 377 15.65 1.21 15.22
CA GLY A 377 16.63 0.49 14.41
C GLY A 377 16.17 0.22 12.98
N LEU A 378 15.21 1.00 12.47
CA LEU A 378 14.75 0.95 11.10
C LEU A 378 15.44 2.05 10.28
N GLU A 379 16.08 1.69 9.18
CA GLU A 379 16.71 2.62 8.23
C GLU A 379 15.93 2.60 6.91
N LEU A 380 15.63 3.79 6.37
CA LEU A 380 14.93 3.92 5.09
C LEU A 380 15.85 3.46 3.96
N VAL A 381 15.40 2.47 3.18
CA VAL A 381 16.15 1.94 2.02
C VAL A 381 15.46 2.26 0.69
N MET A 382 14.18 2.61 0.71
CA MET A 382 13.43 2.99 -0.48
C MET A 382 12.26 3.91 -0.12
N PHE A 383 12.08 4.97 -0.89
CA PHE A 383 10.87 5.80 -0.92
C PHE A 383 10.67 6.29 -2.36
N GLU A 384 9.68 5.74 -3.05
CA GLU A 384 9.39 6.05 -4.45
C GLU A 384 7.90 6.31 -4.63
N ARG A 385 7.55 7.40 -5.30
CA ARG A 385 6.18 7.63 -5.75
C ARG A 385 5.72 6.51 -6.69
N PHE A 386 4.41 6.25 -6.73
CA PHE A 386 3.86 5.14 -7.52
C PHE A 386 4.21 5.18 -9.00
N ASP A 387 4.29 6.36 -9.60
CA ASP A 387 4.73 6.57 -10.98
C ASP A 387 6.19 6.13 -11.19
N ASN A 388 7.10 6.56 -10.32
CA ASN A 388 8.49 6.13 -10.35
C ASN A 388 8.66 4.64 -10.10
N TYR A 389 7.95 4.10 -9.09
CA TYR A 389 8.01 2.68 -8.76
C TYR A 389 7.40 1.82 -9.87
N TYR A 390 6.31 2.27 -10.49
CA TYR A 390 5.77 1.63 -11.69
C TYR A 390 6.81 1.58 -12.81
N GLU A 391 7.49 2.68 -13.11
CA GLU A 391 8.53 2.71 -14.14
C GLU A 391 9.69 1.75 -13.84
N HIS A 392 10.06 1.64 -12.57
CA HIS A 392 11.07 0.69 -12.07
C HIS A 392 10.66 -0.76 -12.34
N VAL A 393 9.44 -1.17 -11.96
CA VAL A 393 9.04 -2.59 -11.95
C VAL A 393 8.15 -3.03 -13.11
N LYS A 394 7.70 -2.12 -14.00
CA LYS A 394 6.73 -2.43 -15.07
C LYS A 394 7.18 -3.53 -16.03
N ASN A 395 8.48 -3.64 -16.30
CA ASN A 395 8.99 -4.64 -17.24
C ASN A 395 8.93 -6.05 -16.63
N GLU A 396 9.35 -6.18 -15.39
CA GLU A 396 9.28 -7.43 -14.61
C GLU A 396 7.82 -7.82 -14.34
N GLY A 397 7.00 -6.85 -13.92
CA GLY A 397 5.60 -7.05 -13.58
C GLY A 397 4.63 -7.09 -14.77
N LYS A 398 5.10 -6.97 -16.02
CA LYS A 398 4.26 -6.79 -17.22
C LYS A 398 3.20 -7.88 -17.38
N SER A 399 3.60 -9.14 -17.19
CA SER A 399 2.68 -10.28 -17.29
C SER A 399 1.57 -10.21 -16.25
N LEU A 400 1.93 -9.84 -15.00
CA LEU A 400 0.98 -9.71 -13.91
C LEU A 400 0.05 -8.52 -14.12
N LEU A 401 0.58 -7.40 -14.62
CA LEU A 401 -0.19 -6.18 -14.93
C LEU A 401 -1.34 -6.48 -15.89
N GLY A 402 -1.06 -7.26 -16.95
CA GLY A 402 -2.08 -7.72 -17.89
C GLY A 402 -3.08 -8.71 -17.27
N LYS A 403 -2.62 -9.71 -16.53
CA LYS A 403 -3.48 -10.70 -15.84
C LYS A 403 -4.43 -10.07 -14.84
N MET A 404 -4.00 -8.99 -14.19
CA MET A 404 -4.80 -8.26 -13.20
C MET A 404 -5.73 -7.22 -13.83
N GLN A 405 -5.64 -7.01 -15.16
CA GLN A 405 -6.32 -5.90 -15.83
C GLN A 405 -6.10 -4.59 -15.06
N ALA A 406 -4.83 -4.32 -14.75
CA ALA A 406 -4.43 -3.17 -13.93
C ALA A 406 -4.43 -1.85 -14.71
N LEU A 407 -4.57 -1.91 -16.03
CA LEU A 407 -4.70 -0.76 -16.92
C LEU A 407 -5.86 -1.00 -17.87
N GLU A 408 -6.60 0.06 -18.16
CA GLU A 408 -7.65 0.09 -19.18
C GLU A 408 -7.02 0.06 -20.57
N THR A 409 -7.61 -0.72 -21.49
CA THR A 409 -7.13 -0.71 -22.87
C THR A 409 -7.66 0.51 -23.61
N TYR A 410 -6.75 1.29 -24.20
CA TYR A 410 -7.06 2.43 -25.04
C TYR A 410 -6.42 2.30 -26.43
N PRO A 411 -7.14 2.58 -27.53
CA PRO A 411 -8.58 2.80 -27.60
C PRO A 411 -9.38 1.54 -27.19
N PRO A 412 -10.64 1.69 -26.75
CA PRO A 412 -11.44 0.57 -26.26
C PRO A 412 -11.73 -0.47 -27.36
N TYR A 413 -12.01 -1.71 -26.96
CA TYR A 413 -12.49 -2.74 -27.88
C TYR A 413 -13.97 -2.50 -28.22
N HIS A 414 -14.37 -2.66 -29.49
CA HIS A 414 -15.77 -2.78 -29.95
C HIS A 414 -16.79 -1.91 -29.19
N GLU A 415 -16.80 -0.59 -29.43
CA GLU A 415 -17.74 0.37 -28.81
C GLU A 415 -17.85 0.30 -27.26
N SER A 416 -16.95 -0.41 -26.58
CA SER A 416 -17.01 -0.53 -25.12
C SER A 416 -16.78 0.85 -24.50
N PRO A 417 -17.61 1.26 -23.52
CA PRO A 417 -17.42 2.54 -22.87
C PRO A 417 -16.10 2.54 -22.10
N LEU A 418 -15.37 3.64 -22.20
CA LEU A 418 -14.26 3.95 -21.31
C LEU A 418 -14.80 4.39 -19.94
N LEU A 419 -14.03 4.17 -18.87
CA LEU A 419 -14.45 4.57 -17.52
C LEU A 419 -14.31 6.07 -17.25
N GLY A 420 -13.40 6.76 -17.93
CA GLY A 420 -13.27 8.22 -17.83
C GLY A 420 -14.53 8.92 -18.32
N GLN A 421 -15.00 9.89 -17.55
CA GLN A 421 -16.25 10.61 -17.81
C GLN A 421 -16.03 11.83 -18.71
N HIS A 422 -14.79 12.33 -18.79
CA HIS A 422 -14.45 13.54 -19.52
C HIS A 422 -13.63 13.22 -20.77
N SER A 423 -13.84 14.00 -21.83
CA SER A 423 -13.07 13.84 -23.08
C SER A 423 -11.56 14.04 -22.89
N GLN A 424 -11.17 14.80 -21.87
CA GLN A 424 -9.77 15.08 -21.54
C GLN A 424 -9.09 13.92 -20.78
N ASP A 425 -9.84 12.97 -20.23
CA ASP A 425 -9.31 11.89 -19.38
C ASP A 425 -8.32 10.96 -20.07
N TYR A 426 -8.26 10.99 -21.40
CA TYR A 426 -7.35 10.18 -22.21
C TYR A 426 -6.49 11.02 -23.17
N GLN A 427 -6.41 12.34 -22.95
CA GLN A 427 -5.63 13.23 -23.81
C GLN A 427 -4.13 12.86 -23.80
N HIS A 428 -3.61 12.38 -22.65
CA HIS A 428 -2.26 11.85 -22.53
C HIS A 428 -2.05 10.58 -23.37
N ALA A 429 -3.03 9.68 -23.39
CA ALA A 429 -3.01 8.46 -24.19
C ALA A 429 -3.00 8.76 -25.69
N ILE A 430 -3.85 9.70 -26.13
CA ILE A 430 -3.89 10.18 -27.52
C ILE A 430 -2.53 10.76 -27.93
N SER A 431 -1.98 11.66 -27.11
CA SER A 431 -0.69 12.32 -27.37
C SER A 431 0.47 11.32 -27.40
N TYR A 432 0.43 10.28 -26.57
CA TYR A 432 1.42 9.21 -26.55
C TYR A 432 1.36 8.37 -27.83
N MET A 433 0.17 7.99 -28.28
CA MET A 433 -0.02 7.17 -29.48
C MET A 433 0.39 7.89 -30.77
N GLN A 434 0.24 9.22 -30.84
CA GLN A 434 0.72 10.01 -31.98
C GLN A 434 2.23 9.85 -32.24
N ASN A 435 2.99 9.57 -31.18
CA ASN A 435 4.44 9.39 -31.24
C ASN A 435 4.86 7.90 -31.43
N LEU A 436 3.91 6.96 -31.55
CA LEU A 436 4.15 5.53 -31.67
C LEU A 436 3.32 4.92 -32.82
N PRO A 437 3.77 5.08 -34.08
CA PRO A 437 2.98 4.68 -35.25
C PRO A 437 2.65 3.17 -35.30
N ASP A 438 3.46 2.33 -34.64
CA ASP A 438 3.29 0.86 -34.68
C ASP A 438 2.35 0.29 -33.59
N HIS A 439 1.96 1.09 -32.59
CA HIS A 439 1.12 0.60 -31.48
C HIS A 439 -0.35 0.89 -31.74
N ARG A 440 -1.12 -0.17 -32.02
CA ARG A 440 -2.58 -0.05 -32.24
C ARG A 440 -3.38 0.19 -30.95
N LYS A 441 -2.83 -0.23 -29.80
CA LYS A 441 -3.47 -0.13 -28.48
C LYS A 441 -2.41 -0.01 -27.37
N ILE A 442 -2.78 0.66 -26.30
CA ILE A 442 -1.98 0.82 -25.08
C ILE A 442 -2.84 0.51 -23.85
N GLY A 443 -2.18 0.27 -22.71
CA GLY A 443 -2.82 0.25 -21.40
C GLY A 443 -2.63 1.61 -20.72
N THR A 444 -3.68 2.18 -20.12
CA THR A 444 -3.60 3.41 -19.32
C THR A 444 -4.65 3.43 -18.21
N LEU A 445 -4.55 4.36 -17.27
CA LEU A 445 -5.68 4.82 -16.46
C LEU A 445 -6.26 6.10 -17.06
N SER A 446 -7.48 6.45 -16.65
CA SER A 446 -8.02 7.81 -16.88
C SER A 446 -7.18 8.85 -16.14
N GLN A 447 -7.15 10.10 -16.60
CA GLN A 447 -6.39 11.18 -15.95
C GLN A 447 -6.81 11.34 -14.48
N ALA A 448 -8.11 11.27 -14.18
CA ALA A 448 -8.62 11.35 -12.82
C ALA A 448 -8.09 10.24 -11.88
N GLU A 449 -7.98 9.02 -12.39
CA GLU A 449 -7.38 7.89 -11.66
C GLU A 449 -5.86 8.04 -11.52
N TRP A 450 -5.17 8.57 -12.54
CA TRP A 450 -3.74 8.89 -12.46
C TRP A 450 -3.47 9.95 -11.40
N ASP A 451 -4.30 10.99 -11.33
CA ASP A 451 -4.18 12.04 -10.33
C ASP A 451 -4.36 11.50 -8.91
N ALA A 452 -5.25 10.51 -8.72
CA ALA A 452 -5.48 9.85 -7.43
C ALA A 452 -4.35 8.88 -7.05
N THR A 453 -3.90 8.02 -7.97
CA THR A 453 -2.86 7.02 -7.66
C THR A 453 -1.48 7.66 -7.45
N SER A 454 -1.20 8.77 -8.14
CA SER A 454 0.07 9.52 -8.03
C SER A 454 0.25 10.26 -6.70
N LEU A 455 -0.79 10.31 -5.86
CA LEU A 455 -0.70 10.82 -4.49
C LEU A 455 0.13 9.90 -3.59
N TYR A 456 0.31 8.63 -3.97
CA TYR A 456 0.93 7.63 -3.12
C TYR A 456 2.38 7.35 -3.49
N ALA A 457 3.12 6.92 -2.47
CA ALA A 457 4.46 6.38 -2.57
C ALA A 457 4.54 5.01 -1.88
N VAL A 458 5.44 4.18 -2.37
CA VAL A 458 5.92 2.99 -1.66
C VAL A 458 7.07 3.40 -0.75
N PHE A 459 7.22 2.73 0.39
CA PHE A 459 8.40 2.85 1.23
C PHE A 459 8.88 1.47 1.68
N ALA A 460 10.16 1.39 2.01
CA ALA A 460 10.73 0.28 2.74
C ALA A 460 11.82 0.72 3.70
N PHE A 461 11.76 0.19 4.91
CA PHE A 461 12.80 0.26 5.92
C PHE A 461 13.45 -1.11 6.09
N GLN A 462 14.74 -1.13 6.37
CA GLN A 462 15.46 -2.34 6.79
C GLN A 462 15.82 -2.25 8.27
N LYS A 463 15.63 -3.35 9.00
CA LYS A 463 16.05 -3.48 10.39
C LYS A 463 17.57 -3.65 10.45
N LYS A 464 18.26 -2.73 11.14
CA LYS A 464 19.69 -2.84 11.40
C LYS A 464 20.00 -3.94 12.42
N GLU A 465 21.25 -4.42 12.40
CA GLU A 465 21.81 -5.16 13.51
C GLU A 465 21.88 -4.23 14.74
N ALA A 466 21.69 -4.80 15.93
CA ALA A 466 21.91 -4.04 17.16
C ALA A 466 23.43 -3.83 17.31
N GLU A 467 23.86 -2.58 17.39
CA GLU A 467 25.25 -2.20 17.69
C GLU A 467 25.68 -2.62 19.09
#